data_AF-A0A830E2A1-F1
#
_entry.id   AF-A0A830E2A1-F1
#
_cell.length_a   1.000
_cell.length_b   1.000
_cell.length_c   1.000
_cell.angle_alpha   90.00
_cell.angle_beta   90.00
_cell.angle_gamma   90.00
#
_symmetry.space_group_name_H-M   'P 1'
#
loop_
_entity.id
_entity.type
_entity.pdbx_description
1 polymer ?
#
loop_
_entity_poly.entity_id
_entity_poly.type
_entity_poly.pdbx_seq_one_letter_code
_entity_poly.pdbx_strand_id
1 'polypeptide(L)' 'MSRAPSPEADDDRDADGDGEWRFGVDDVGPDGIIDDEPEVEQLPIEPESPRAENVAFVLIGVLLAVGLIVVTVFPGAF' A
#
# COMPACT_ATOMS: atom_id res chain seq x y z
N MET A 1 -53.96 0.78 -14.95
CA MET A 1 -52.86 -0.19 -14.76
C MET A 1 -51.71 0.28 -15.65
N SER A 2 -50.87 1.20 -15.15
CA SER A 2 -49.75 1.75 -15.92
C SER A 2 -48.50 0.95 -15.59
N ARG A 3 -47.89 0.38 -16.63
CA ARG A 3 -46.71 -0.50 -16.58
C ARG A 3 -45.48 0.36 -16.28
N ALA A 4 -44.61 -0.09 -15.38
CA ALA A 4 -43.32 0.53 -15.12
C ALA A 4 -42.39 0.35 -16.34
N PRO A 5 -41.55 1.34 -16.69
CA PRO A 5 -40.51 1.14 -17.69
C PRO A 5 -39.35 0.33 -17.08
N SER A 6 -38.89 -0.64 -17.87
CA SER A 6 -37.70 -1.45 -17.64
C SER A 6 -36.44 -0.58 -17.84
N PRO A 7 -35.29 -0.86 -17.21
CA PRO A 7 -34.05 -0.19 -17.55
C PRO A 7 -33.56 -0.77 -18.88
N GLU A 8 -34.01 -0.17 -19.98
CA GLU A 8 -33.29 -0.24 -21.24
C GLU A 8 -31.98 0.53 -21.05
N ALA A 9 -30.88 -0.14 -21.37
CA ALA A 9 -29.54 0.42 -21.32
C ALA A 9 -29.48 1.66 -22.22
N ASP A 10 -29.34 2.84 -21.63
CA ASP A 10 -28.96 4.06 -22.34
C ASP A 10 -27.48 3.95 -22.70
N ASP A 11 -27.24 3.24 -23.80
CA ASP A 11 -26.00 3.10 -24.57
C ASP A 11 -25.75 4.36 -25.41
N ASP A 12 -25.73 5.54 -24.79
CA ASP A 12 -25.50 6.81 -25.49
C ASP A 12 -24.98 7.89 -24.52
N ARG A 13 -23.68 7.86 -24.17
CA ARG A 13 -22.95 9.09 -23.81
C ARG A 13 -21.55 9.07 -24.40
N ASP A 14 -21.46 9.69 -25.57
CA ASP A 14 -20.29 10.45 -25.97
C ASP A 14 -19.85 11.34 -24.79
N ALA A 15 -18.69 11.06 -24.20
CA ALA A 15 -18.03 11.92 -23.21
C ALA A 15 -16.57 12.14 -23.64
N ASP A 16 -16.42 12.78 -24.79
CA ASP A 16 -15.21 13.52 -25.13
C ASP A 16 -15.12 14.76 -24.21
N GLY A 17 -14.33 14.69 -23.13
CA GLY A 17 -13.87 15.88 -22.39
C GLY A 17 -14.07 15.86 -20.86
N ASP A 18 -12.98 16.19 -20.16
CA ASP A 18 -12.92 16.88 -18.85
C ASP A 18 -13.87 16.48 -17.70
N GLY A 19 -13.84 15.21 -17.26
CA GLY A 19 -14.42 14.86 -15.96
C GLY A 19 -14.70 13.38 -15.75
N GLU A 20 -14.75 12.62 -16.84
CA GLU A 20 -14.97 11.18 -16.79
C GLU A 20 -13.77 10.46 -16.16
N TRP A 21 -14.04 9.75 -15.06
CA TRP A 21 -13.10 8.80 -14.49
C TRP A 21 -12.67 7.81 -15.56
N ARG A 22 -11.38 7.48 -15.59
CA ARG A 22 -10.78 6.63 -16.63
C ARG A 22 -11.40 5.23 -16.71
N PHE A 23 -12.10 4.80 -15.66
CA PHE A 23 -12.79 3.51 -15.57
C PHE A 23 -14.20 3.73 -15.00
N GLY A 24 -15.19 3.05 -15.59
CA GLY A 24 -16.53 2.94 -15.02
C GLY A 24 -16.53 2.00 -13.81
N VAL A 25 -17.62 2.02 -13.03
CA VAL A 25 -17.78 1.13 -11.86
C VAL A 25 -17.83 -0.34 -12.28
N ASP A 26 -18.41 -0.63 -13.44
CA ASP A 26 -18.50 -1.98 -13.99
C ASP A 26 -17.15 -2.52 -14.50
N ASP A 27 -16.19 -1.63 -14.78
CA ASP A 27 -14.86 -1.99 -15.29
C ASP A 27 -13.89 -2.45 -14.19
N VAL A 28 -14.21 -2.22 -12.91
CA VAL A 28 -13.32 -2.48 -11.74
C VAL A 28 -13.87 -3.54 -10.77
N GLY A 29 -14.79 -4.40 -11.24
CA GLY A 29 -15.38 -5.49 -10.46
C GLY A 29 -14.51 -6.77 -10.39
N PRO A 30 -15.01 -7.86 -9.77
CA PRO A 30 -14.34 -9.17 -9.79
C PRO A 30 -14.08 -9.73 -11.20
N ASP A 31 -14.91 -9.30 -12.17
CA ASP A 31 -14.77 -9.58 -13.61
C ASP A 31 -14.28 -8.35 -14.40
N GLY A 32 -13.69 -7.36 -13.70
CA GLY A 32 -13.20 -6.12 -14.28
C GLY A 32 -11.97 -6.31 -15.17
N ILE A 33 -11.56 -5.24 -15.85
CA ILE A 33 -10.34 -5.25 -16.66
C ILE A 33 -9.15 -5.39 -15.71
N ILE A 34 -8.59 -6.60 -15.62
CA ILE A 34 -7.34 -6.88 -14.91
C ILE A 34 -6.22 -6.81 -15.95
N ASP A 35 -5.27 -5.89 -15.77
CA ASP A 35 -3.99 -6.00 -16.48
C ASP A 35 -3.27 -7.25 -15.93
N ASP A 36 -2.91 -8.19 -16.82
CA ASP A 36 -2.18 -9.42 -16.46
C ASP A 36 -0.73 -9.14 -15.97
N GLU A 37 -0.29 -7.89 -15.99
CA GLU A 37 0.95 -7.46 -15.35
C GLU A 37 0.71 -7.24 -13.86
N PRO A 38 1.50 -7.88 -12.97
CA PRO A 38 1.38 -7.63 -11.55
C PRO A 38 1.66 -6.15 -11.28
N GLU A 39 0.66 -5.46 -10.73
CA GLU A 39 0.86 -4.09 -10.27
C GLU A 39 2.03 -4.08 -9.28
N VAL A 40 2.86 -3.04 -9.32
CA VAL A 40 4.07 -2.92 -8.47
C VAL A 40 3.74 -3.10 -6.98
N GLU A 41 2.51 -2.77 -6.56
CA GLU A 41 2.00 -2.93 -5.20
C GLU A 41 1.74 -4.39 -4.79
N GLN A 42 1.59 -5.30 -5.77
CA GLN A 42 1.34 -6.73 -5.57
C GLN A 42 2.63 -7.57 -5.53
N LEU A 43 3.77 -6.97 -5.87
CA LEU A 43 5.08 -7.63 -5.79
C LEU A 43 5.58 -7.62 -4.34
N PRO A 44 6.14 -8.74 -3.84
CA PRO A 44 6.84 -8.75 -2.57
C PRO A 44 7.94 -7.69 -2.55
N ILE A 45 7.92 -6.80 -1.56
CA ILE A 45 8.96 -5.78 -1.40
C ILE A 45 10.23 -6.50 -0.93
N GLU A 46 11.21 -6.67 -1.83
CA GLU A 46 12.49 -7.24 -1.42
C GLU A 46 13.20 -6.26 -0.47
N PRO A 47 13.53 -6.67 0.77
CA PRO A 47 14.25 -5.80 1.67
C PRO A 47 15.65 -5.56 1.12
N GLU A 48 15.98 -4.29 0.87
CA GLU A 48 17.33 -3.91 0.49
C GLU A 48 18.31 -4.15 1.64
N SER A 49 19.60 -4.30 1.30
CA SER A 49 20.64 -4.32 2.32
C SER A 49 20.69 -2.98 3.06
N PRO A 50 20.74 -2.97 4.40
CA PRO A 50 20.75 -1.72 5.16
C PRO A 50 22.03 -0.93 4.85
N ARG A 51 21.86 0.40 4.70
CA ARG A 51 23.00 1.31 4.57
C ARG A 51 23.83 1.31 5.86
N ALA A 52 25.13 1.54 5.74
CA ALA A 52 26.06 1.58 6.88
C ALA A 52 25.60 2.56 7.98
N GLU A 53 25.05 3.71 7.59
CA GLU A 53 24.48 4.71 8.52
C GLU A 53 23.35 4.14 9.38
N ASN A 54 22.39 3.44 8.76
CA ASN A 54 21.26 2.83 9.47
C ASN A 54 21.75 1.75 10.44
N VAL A 55 22.73 0.94 10.03
CA VAL A 55 23.36 -0.06 10.90
C VAL A 55 24.02 0.62 12.10
N ALA A 56 24.74 1.73 11.90
CA ALA A 56 25.38 2.47 12.97
C ALA A 56 24.35 2.97 14.00
N PHE A 57 23.22 3.55 13.56
CA PHE A 57 22.16 3.98 14.46
C PHE A 57 21.56 2.84 15.30
N VAL A 58 21.32 1.68 14.68
CA VAL A 58 20.83 0.50 15.40
C VAL A 58 21.84 0.04 16.46
N LEU A 59 23.12 -0.04 16.10
CA LEU A 59 24.18 -0.46 17.03
C LEU A 59 24.31 0.51 18.20
N ILE A 60 24.25 1.82 17.96
CA ILE A 60 24.25 2.83 19.03
C ILE A 60 23.06 2.62 19.97
N GLY A 61 21.85 2.41 19.44
CA GLY A 61 20.66 2.14 20.23
C GLY A 61 20.79 0.88 21.09
N VAL A 62 21.32 -0.20 20.52
CA VAL A 62 21.58 -1.46 21.24
C VAL A 62 22.61 -1.24 22.36
N LEU A 63 23.72 -0.56 22.07
CA LEU A 63 24.75 -0.28 23.08
C LEU A 63 24.22 0.58 24.23
N LEU A 64 23.38 1.59 23.94
CA LEU A 64 22.72 2.39 24.97
C LEU A 64 21.74 1.58 25.81
N ALA A 65 20.92 0.75 25.17
CA ALA A 65 19.96 -0.11 25.88
C ALA A 65 20.68 -1.12 26.79
N VAL A 66 21.71 -1.80 26.27
CA VAL A 66 22.54 -2.71 27.06
C VAL A 66 23.26 -1.96 28.18
N GLY A 67 23.86 -0.81 27.89
CA GLY A 67 24.54 0.02 28.88
C GLY A 67 23.61 0.43 30.02
N LEU A 68 22.38 0.84 29.70
CA LEU A 68 21.36 1.17 30.70
C LEU A 68 20.99 -0.04 31.56
N ILE A 69 20.77 -1.20 30.95
CA ILE A 69 20.50 -2.45 31.68
C ILE A 69 21.66 -2.77 32.61
N VAL A 70 22.91 -2.68 32.14
CA VAL A 70 24.08 -2.97 32.98
C VAL A 70 24.15 -2.02 34.17
N VAL A 71 24.02 -0.71 33.94
CA VAL A 71 24.08 0.30 35.01
C VAL A 71 22.95 0.14 36.03
N THR A 72 21.74 -0.17 35.57
CA THR A 72 20.54 -0.20 36.43
C THR A 72 20.36 -1.52 37.16
N VAL A 73 20.67 -2.64 36.50
CA VAL A 73 20.49 -3.99 37.06
C VAL A 73 21.72 -4.44 37.83
N PHE A 74 22.92 -4.00 37.44
CA PHE A 74 24.19 -4.38 38.06
C PHE A 74 24.94 -3.16 38.59
N PRO A 75 24.44 -2.51 39.66
CA PRO A 75 25.13 -1.40 40.30
C PRO A 75 26.44 -1.89 40.92
N GLY A 76 27.56 -1.67 40.22
CA GLY A 76 28.91 -2.13 40.62
C GLY A 76 29.66 -2.93 39.55
N ALA A 77 29.11 -3.07 38.33
CA ALA A 77 29.82 -3.67 37.19
C ALA A 77 31.00 -2.84 36.67
N PHE A 78 31.25 -1.65 37.25
CA PHE A 78 32.31 -0.71 36.92
C PHE A 78 32.83 -0.02 38.17
#